data_AF-A0A7S0QT12-F1
#
_entry.id   AF-A0A7S0QT12-F1
#
_cell.length_a   1.000
_cell.length_b   1.000
_cell.length_c   1.000
_cell.angle_alpha   90.00
_cell.angle_beta   90.00
_cell.angle_gamma   90.00
#
_symmetry.space_group_name_H-M   'P 1'
#
loop_
_entity.id
_entity.type
_entity.pdbx_description
1 polymer ?
#
loop_
_entity_poly.entity_id
_entity_poly.type
_entity_poly.pdbx_seq_one_letter_code
_entity_poly.pdbx_strand_id
1 'polypeptide(L)'
;AECPASGLLTSLESVDNPRVGSVARTASARARAAAAIAARGGEAVRADCDHLRRAAADAVQRQTDMVFELSQLLDSEASAIAAVPQGPHHLWMDLSPFLDTVDDPESECDMWRTLRHTYGVLLVPGRLCGIQRPGWFRCSTSGVDEETLVAGLGRLGSYLRAQKLLHGRW
;
A
#
# COMPACT_ATOMS: atom_id res chain seq x y z
N ALA A 1 92.54 -27.68 12.27
CA ALA A 1 92.05 -27.65 10.88
C ALA A 1 90.76 -28.46 10.84
N GLU A 2 89.72 -27.84 10.26
CA GLU A 2 88.39 -28.29 9.81
C GLU A 2 87.78 -29.67 10.19
N CYS A 3 86.50 -29.58 10.65
CA CYS A 3 85.30 -30.43 10.45
C CYS A 3 85.32 -31.95 10.73
N PRO A 4 84.20 -32.54 11.26
CA PRO A 4 82.98 -32.72 10.45
C PRO A 4 81.62 -32.55 11.16
N ALA A 5 80.60 -32.40 10.32
CA ALA A 5 79.18 -32.37 10.64
C ALA A 5 78.71 -33.63 11.41
N SER A 6 77.92 -33.41 12.47
CA SER A 6 77.04 -34.42 13.07
C SER A 6 75.61 -33.95 12.94
N GLY A 7 74.80 -34.75 12.24
CA GLY A 7 73.36 -34.61 12.24
C GLY A 7 72.76 -35.04 13.57
N LEU A 8 71.56 -34.53 13.86
CA LEU A 8 70.51 -35.24 14.59
C LEU A 8 69.18 -34.52 14.37
N LEU A 9 68.28 -35.25 13.72
CA LEU A 9 66.82 -35.08 13.75
C LEU A 9 66.33 -34.78 15.17
N THR A 10 65.33 -33.93 15.34
CA THR A 10 63.99 -34.38 15.75
C THR A 10 62.96 -33.26 15.76
N SER A 11 61.87 -33.50 15.04
CA SER A 11 60.49 -33.18 15.39
C SER A 11 60.24 -32.05 16.39
N LEU A 12 59.93 -30.86 15.87
CA LEU A 12 59.02 -29.95 16.59
C LEU A 12 57.60 -30.51 16.40
N GLU A 13 57.24 -31.38 17.33
CA GLU A 13 55.89 -31.88 17.47
C GLU A 13 54.92 -30.70 17.58
N SER A 14 53.91 -30.75 16.71
CA SER A 14 52.64 -30.04 16.85
C SER A 14 52.14 -30.22 18.28
N VAL A 15 52.25 -29.17 19.10
CA VAL A 15 51.60 -29.12 20.40
C VAL A 15 50.11 -28.98 20.14
N ASP A 16 49.42 -30.12 20.04
CA ASP A 16 47.97 -30.22 20.05
C ASP A 16 47.46 -29.70 21.40
N ASN A 17 47.18 -28.40 21.47
CA ASN A 17 46.65 -27.76 22.66
C ASN A 17 45.11 -27.87 22.64
N PRO A 18 44.49 -28.77 23.43
CA PRO A 18 43.05 -29.06 23.37
C PRO A 18 42.19 -27.84 23.75
N ARG A 19 42.77 -26.85 24.42
CA ARG A 19 42.10 -25.58 24.75
C ARG A 19 41.89 -24.69 23.53
N VAL A 20 42.82 -24.70 22.57
CA VAL A 20 42.72 -23.91 21.32
C VAL A 20 41.61 -24.48 20.42
N GLY A 21 41.50 -25.82 20.33
CA GLY A 21 40.40 -26.48 19.62
C GLY A 21 39.02 -26.24 20.26
N SER A 22 38.95 -26.15 21.59
CA SER A 22 37.71 -25.84 22.33
C SER A 22 37.20 -24.42 22.05
N VAL A 23 38.09 -23.42 22.09
CA VAL A 23 37.74 -22.01 21.83
C VAL A 23 37.36 -21.80 20.36
N ALA A 24 38.09 -22.41 19.42
CA ALA A 24 37.77 -22.32 17.99
C ALA A 24 36.42 -22.96 17.64
N ARG A 25 36.08 -24.12 18.24
CA ARG A 25 34.76 -24.76 18.09
C ARG A 25 33.64 -23.90 18.65
N THR A 26 33.86 -23.25 19.79
CA THR A 26 32.88 -22.38 20.44
C THR A 26 32.66 -21.08 19.64
N ALA A 27 33.72 -20.49 19.09
CA ALA A 27 33.64 -19.33 18.20
C ALA A 27 32.90 -19.67 16.89
N SER A 28 33.19 -20.83 16.29
CA SER A 28 32.49 -21.33 15.10
C SER A 28 31.00 -21.63 15.36
N ALA A 29 30.66 -22.17 16.53
CA ALA A 29 29.26 -22.39 16.93
C ALA A 29 28.51 -21.05 17.12
N ARG A 30 29.15 -20.05 17.73
CA ARG A 30 28.58 -18.69 17.89
C ARG A 30 28.37 -18.00 16.55
N ALA A 31 29.33 -18.08 15.62
CA ALA A 31 29.19 -17.52 14.28
C ALA A 31 28.02 -18.16 13.50
N ARG A 32 27.89 -19.49 13.58
CA ARG A 32 26.74 -20.20 12.98
C ARG A 32 25.40 -19.83 13.62
N ALA A 33 25.35 -19.69 14.94
CA ALA A 33 24.14 -19.25 15.64
C ALA A 33 23.75 -17.81 15.25
N ALA A 34 24.71 -16.89 15.17
CA ALA A 34 24.48 -15.52 14.74
C ALA A 34 23.99 -15.45 13.28
N ALA A 35 24.61 -16.23 12.37
CA ALA A 35 24.16 -16.34 10.98
C ALA A 35 22.74 -16.93 10.87
N ALA A 36 22.41 -17.94 11.69
CA ALA A 36 21.08 -18.54 11.72
C ALA A 36 20.01 -17.60 12.32
N ILE A 37 20.38 -16.72 13.25
CA ILE A 37 19.49 -15.67 13.79
C ILE A 37 19.27 -14.58 12.73
N ALA A 38 20.33 -14.14 12.05
CA ALA A 38 20.24 -13.16 10.96
C ALA A 38 19.40 -13.69 9.78
N ALA A 39 19.59 -14.95 9.39
CA ALA A 39 18.81 -15.61 8.35
C ALA A 39 17.32 -15.70 8.73
N ARG A 40 17.02 -16.13 9.97
CA ARG A 40 15.64 -16.14 10.50
C ARG A 40 15.02 -14.75 10.57
N GLY A 41 15.80 -13.72 10.91
CA GLY A 41 15.37 -12.33 10.85
C GLY A 41 14.99 -11.92 9.43
N GLY A 42 15.79 -12.29 8.43
CA GLY A 42 15.51 -12.04 7.01
C GLY A 42 14.25 -12.77 6.50
N GLU A 43 14.05 -14.02 6.92
CA GLU A 43 12.85 -14.80 6.60
C GLU A 43 11.59 -14.21 7.24
N ALA A 44 11.66 -13.81 8.50
CA ALA A 44 10.54 -13.18 9.20
C ALA A 44 10.14 -11.85 8.53
N VAL A 45 11.13 -11.01 8.19
CA VAL A 45 10.87 -9.75 7.46
C VAL A 45 10.26 -10.02 6.09
N ARG A 46 10.73 -11.05 5.36
CA ARG A 46 10.15 -11.41 4.06
C ARG A 46 8.71 -11.89 4.20
N ALA A 47 8.42 -12.76 5.17
CA ALA A 47 7.07 -13.24 5.42
C ALA A 47 6.10 -12.10 5.79
N ASP A 48 6.55 -11.16 6.62
CA ASP A 48 5.77 -9.97 6.99
C ASP A 48 5.53 -9.05 5.78
N CYS A 49 6.56 -8.82 4.97
CA CYS A 49 6.45 -8.08 3.71
C CYS A 49 5.45 -8.74 2.75
N ASP A 50 5.47 -10.07 2.62
CA ASP A 50 4.54 -10.81 1.76
C ASP A 50 3.11 -10.84 2.32
N HIS A 51 2.95 -10.77 3.64
CA HIS A 51 1.64 -10.56 4.26
C HIS A 51 1.09 -9.17 3.94
N LEU A 52 1.88 -8.11 4.14
CA LEU A 52 1.48 -6.74 3.82
C LEU A 52 1.15 -6.55 2.34
N ARG A 53 1.91 -7.18 1.43
CA ARG A 53 1.61 -7.16 -0.01
C ARG A 53 0.28 -7.82 -0.35
N ARG A 54 -0.02 -8.98 0.24
CA ARG A 54 -1.31 -9.65 0.04
C ARG A 54 -2.46 -8.80 0.57
N ALA A 55 -2.33 -8.28 1.79
CA ALA A 55 -3.32 -7.37 2.37
C ALA A 55 -3.55 -6.12 1.50
N ALA A 56 -2.49 -5.58 0.90
CA ALA A 56 -2.61 -4.45 -0.02
C ALA A 56 -3.33 -4.82 -1.33
N ALA A 57 -3.05 -6.00 -1.89
CA ALA A 57 -3.73 -6.50 -3.08
C ALA A 57 -5.24 -6.73 -2.81
N ASP A 58 -5.58 -7.34 -1.68
CA ASP A 58 -6.97 -7.56 -1.27
C ASP A 58 -7.71 -6.23 -1.04
N ALA A 59 -7.00 -5.21 -0.56
CA ALA A 59 -7.58 -3.87 -0.40
C ALA A 59 -7.83 -3.17 -1.74
N VAL A 60 -6.93 -3.34 -2.72
CA VAL A 60 -7.15 -2.84 -4.09
C VAL A 60 -8.32 -3.56 -4.75
N GLN A 61 -8.44 -4.87 -4.59
CA GLN A 61 -9.57 -5.63 -5.13
C GLN A 61 -10.91 -5.11 -4.58
N ARG A 62 -10.99 -4.88 -3.25
CA ARG A 62 -12.19 -4.28 -2.62
C ARG A 62 -12.53 -2.90 -3.18
N GLN A 63 -11.53 -2.08 -3.51
CA GLN A 63 -11.79 -0.80 -4.17
C GLN A 63 -12.36 -0.99 -5.58
N THR A 64 -11.88 -1.97 -6.34
CA THR A 64 -12.44 -2.29 -7.66
C THR A 64 -13.88 -2.77 -7.56
N ASP A 65 -14.18 -3.65 -6.61
CA ASP A 65 -15.54 -4.14 -6.38
C ASP A 65 -16.48 -2.99 -5.99
N MET A 66 -16.01 -2.05 -5.16
CA MET A 66 -16.75 -0.85 -4.78
C MET A 66 -17.07 0.07 -5.98
N VAL A 67 -16.09 0.29 -6.86
CA VAL A 67 -16.29 1.08 -8.09
C VAL A 67 -17.31 0.40 -8.99
N PHE A 68 -17.25 -0.93 -9.07
CA PHE A 68 -18.21 -1.73 -9.82
C PHE A 68 -19.63 -1.61 -9.22
N GLU A 69 -19.79 -1.64 -7.90
CA GLU A 69 -21.08 -1.40 -7.24
C GLU A 69 -21.62 0.00 -7.51
N LEU A 70 -20.78 1.05 -7.41
CA LEU A 70 -21.17 2.40 -7.79
C LEU A 70 -21.66 2.48 -9.24
N SER A 71 -20.96 1.81 -10.16
CA SER A 71 -21.35 1.74 -11.56
C SER A 71 -22.71 1.05 -11.75
N GLN A 72 -23.03 0.03 -10.94
CA GLN A 72 -24.34 -0.61 -10.98
C GLN A 72 -25.44 0.29 -10.41
N LEU A 73 -25.16 1.00 -9.31
CA LEU A 73 -26.11 1.91 -8.70
C LEU A 73 -26.50 3.05 -9.65
N LEU A 74 -25.59 3.52 -10.48
CA LEU A 74 -25.84 4.70 -11.28
C LEU A 74 -26.44 4.41 -12.68
N ASP A 75 -26.93 3.18 -12.89
CA ASP A 75 -27.34 2.62 -14.18
C ASP A 75 -26.16 2.58 -15.20
N SER A 76 -26.21 1.70 -16.21
CA SER A 76 -25.09 1.44 -17.15
C SER A 76 -24.53 2.67 -17.88
N GLU A 77 -25.23 3.81 -17.84
CA GLU A 77 -24.81 5.08 -18.42
C GLU A 77 -23.81 5.86 -17.56
N ALA A 78 -23.71 5.55 -16.26
CA ALA A 78 -22.75 6.16 -15.35
C ALA A 78 -21.36 5.53 -15.36
N SER A 79 -21.06 4.77 -16.42
CA SER A 79 -19.70 4.42 -16.82
C SER A 79 -18.76 5.64 -16.90
N ALA A 80 -19.28 6.86 -16.76
CA ALA A 80 -18.56 8.12 -16.69
C ALA A 80 -17.70 8.30 -15.42
N ILE A 81 -17.97 7.59 -14.31
CA ILE A 81 -17.08 7.66 -13.13
C ILE A 81 -15.84 6.82 -13.38
N ALA A 82 -14.77 7.46 -13.84
CA ALA A 82 -13.46 6.85 -13.86
C ALA A 82 -12.91 6.82 -12.45
N ALA A 83 -12.71 5.62 -11.89
CA ALA A 83 -12.06 5.48 -10.59
C ALA A 83 -10.67 4.85 -10.73
N VAL A 84 -9.66 5.50 -10.18
CA VAL A 84 -8.26 5.10 -10.29
C VAL A 84 -7.71 4.81 -8.89
N PRO A 85 -7.38 3.54 -8.57
CA PRO A 85 -6.71 3.19 -7.33
C PRO A 85 -5.39 3.95 -7.17
N GLN A 86 -5.09 4.42 -5.96
CA GLN A 86 -3.82 5.10 -5.61
C GLN A 86 -3.04 4.32 -4.54
N GLY A 87 -3.41 3.06 -4.35
CA GLY A 87 -2.89 2.20 -3.29
C GLY A 87 -4.03 1.57 -2.49
N PRO A 88 -3.72 0.90 -1.37
CA PRO A 88 -4.68 0.04 -0.68
C PRO A 88 -5.84 0.78 0.00
N HIS A 89 -5.71 2.09 0.21
CA HIS A 89 -6.67 2.85 1.04
C HIS A 89 -7.28 4.06 0.37
N HIS A 90 -6.85 4.39 -0.84
CA HIS A 90 -7.31 5.60 -1.51
C HIS A 90 -7.54 5.32 -2.99
N LEU A 91 -8.55 5.97 -3.53
CA LEU A 91 -8.80 6.02 -4.96
C LEU A 91 -9.22 7.43 -5.37
N TRP A 92 -8.91 7.77 -6.61
CA TRP A 92 -9.44 8.95 -7.28
C TRP A 92 -10.73 8.59 -8.00
N MET A 93 -11.73 9.46 -7.95
CA MET A 93 -12.93 9.41 -8.77
C MET A 93 -12.98 10.65 -9.66
N ASP A 94 -13.22 10.46 -10.95
CA ASP A 94 -13.58 11.53 -11.88
C ASP A 94 -15.10 11.75 -11.80
N LEU A 95 -15.48 12.85 -11.16
CA LEU A 95 -16.85 13.38 -11.10
C LEU A 95 -17.00 14.64 -11.95
N SER A 96 -16.02 14.97 -12.81
CA SER A 96 -16.13 16.10 -13.73
C SER A 96 -17.37 16.09 -14.63
N PRO A 97 -17.94 14.94 -15.04
CA PRO A 97 -19.22 14.88 -15.77
C PRO A 97 -20.41 15.47 -15.00
N PHE A 98 -20.33 15.52 -13.67
CA PHE A 98 -21.43 15.94 -12.79
C PHE A 98 -21.27 17.37 -12.27
N LEU A 99 -20.27 18.10 -12.74
CA LEU A 99 -20.07 19.50 -12.41
C LEU A 99 -21.07 20.37 -13.18
N ASP A 100 -21.63 21.39 -12.52
CA ASP A 100 -22.56 22.35 -13.13
C ASP A 100 -21.91 23.08 -14.32
N THR A 101 -20.66 23.50 -14.11
CA THR A 101 -19.81 24.11 -15.14
C THR A 101 -18.54 23.27 -15.32
N VAL A 102 -18.28 22.87 -16.56
CA VAL A 102 -17.10 22.08 -16.93
C VAL A 102 -15.83 22.91 -16.71
N ASP A 103 -14.80 22.28 -16.14
CA ASP A 103 -13.50 22.88 -15.85
C ASP A 103 -13.52 24.11 -14.93
N ASP A 104 -14.60 24.31 -14.18
CA ASP A 104 -14.72 25.40 -13.21
C ASP A 104 -14.35 24.96 -11.78
N PRO A 105 -13.34 25.58 -11.13
CA PRO A 105 -12.97 25.29 -9.75
C PRO A 105 -14.05 25.63 -8.71
N GLU A 106 -14.92 26.62 -8.99
CA GLU A 106 -15.98 27.02 -8.06
C GLU A 106 -17.08 25.96 -8.02
N SER A 107 -17.47 25.43 -9.18
CA SER A 107 -18.33 24.25 -9.34
C SER A 107 -17.83 23.03 -8.54
N GLU A 108 -16.51 22.72 -8.56
CA GLU A 108 -15.95 21.64 -7.72
C GLU A 108 -16.15 21.92 -6.22
N CYS A 109 -15.98 23.17 -5.80
CA CYS A 109 -16.14 23.58 -4.42
C CYS A 109 -17.60 23.48 -3.96
N ASP A 110 -18.55 23.86 -4.81
CA ASP A 110 -19.99 23.80 -4.52
C ASP A 110 -20.52 22.37 -4.50
N MET A 111 -20.05 21.52 -5.42
CA MET A 111 -20.28 20.07 -5.34
C MET A 111 -19.76 19.51 -4.02
N TRP A 112 -18.52 19.85 -3.64
CA TRP A 112 -17.94 19.39 -2.38
C TRP A 112 -18.75 19.83 -1.15
N ARG A 113 -19.15 21.11 -1.10
CA ARG A 113 -19.99 21.64 -0.02
C ARG A 113 -21.31 20.87 0.05
N THR A 114 -21.96 20.63 -1.08
CA THR A 114 -23.23 19.91 -1.14
C THR A 114 -23.07 18.46 -0.67
N LEU A 115 -22.05 17.75 -1.15
CA LEU A 115 -21.75 16.39 -0.72
C LEU A 115 -21.52 16.30 0.78
N ARG A 116 -20.70 17.22 1.32
CA ARG A 116 -20.36 17.25 2.75
C ARG A 116 -21.55 17.62 3.63
N HIS A 117 -22.25 18.70 3.29
CA HIS A 117 -23.24 19.32 4.17
C HIS A 117 -24.64 18.73 4.01
N THR A 118 -25.01 18.30 2.81
CA THR A 118 -26.35 17.82 2.49
C THR A 118 -26.42 16.30 2.50
N TYR A 119 -25.46 15.64 1.83
CA TYR A 119 -25.44 14.19 1.70
C TYR A 119 -24.58 13.51 2.77
N GLY A 120 -23.77 14.24 3.52
CA GLY A 120 -22.89 13.68 4.56
C GLY A 120 -21.81 12.74 3.98
N VAL A 121 -21.37 13.00 2.75
CA VAL A 121 -20.29 12.27 2.09
C VAL A 121 -19.05 13.16 2.06
N LEU A 122 -17.97 12.71 2.69
CA LEU A 122 -16.71 13.45 2.72
C LEU A 122 -15.75 12.91 1.66
N LEU A 123 -15.54 13.71 0.61
CA LEU A 123 -14.49 13.49 -0.37
C LEU A 123 -13.46 14.63 -0.28
N VAL A 124 -12.24 14.37 -0.71
CA VAL A 124 -11.19 15.40 -0.79
C VAL A 124 -11.13 15.93 -2.24
N PRO A 125 -11.42 17.22 -2.48
CA PRO A 125 -11.30 17.82 -3.80
C PRO A 125 -9.88 17.72 -4.36
N GLY A 126 -9.76 17.45 -5.65
CA GLY A 126 -8.49 17.23 -6.35
C GLY A 126 -7.60 18.44 -6.31
N ARG A 127 -8.18 19.65 -6.30
CA ARG A 127 -7.40 20.90 -6.18
C ARG A 127 -6.61 21.00 -4.88
N LEU A 128 -7.12 20.45 -3.77
CA LEU A 128 -6.37 20.39 -2.51
C LEU A 128 -5.15 19.46 -2.59
N CYS A 129 -5.13 18.56 -3.58
CA CYS A 129 -4.02 17.65 -3.85
C CYS A 129 -3.18 18.07 -5.06
N GLY A 130 -3.38 19.29 -5.58
CA GLY A 130 -2.61 19.82 -6.72
C GLY A 130 -3.08 19.40 -8.11
N ILE A 131 -4.21 18.68 -8.22
CA ILE A 131 -4.82 18.36 -9.53
C ILE A 131 -5.37 19.66 -10.12
N GLN A 132 -4.98 19.97 -11.37
CA GLN A 132 -5.36 21.21 -12.03
C GLN A 132 -6.76 21.15 -12.64
N ARG A 133 -7.15 19.99 -13.18
CA ARG A 133 -8.47 19.77 -13.77
C ARG A 133 -9.51 19.55 -12.66
N PRO A 134 -10.57 20.39 -12.57
CA PRO A 134 -11.64 20.20 -11.60
C PRO A 134 -12.44 18.91 -11.83
N GLY A 135 -13.08 18.43 -10.77
CA GLY A 135 -13.97 17.27 -10.80
C GLY A 135 -13.31 15.97 -10.32
N TRP A 136 -12.02 15.99 -10.00
CA TRP A 136 -11.36 14.86 -9.38
C TRP A 136 -11.55 14.87 -7.87
N PHE A 137 -11.94 13.75 -7.29
CA PHE A 137 -12.15 13.61 -5.86
C PHE A 137 -11.44 12.39 -5.31
N ARG A 138 -10.70 12.55 -4.21
CA ARG A 138 -10.07 11.43 -3.52
C ARG A 138 -11.01 10.90 -2.45
N CYS A 139 -11.25 9.60 -2.50
CA CYS A 139 -11.96 8.84 -1.48
C CYS A 139 -10.96 8.03 -0.65
N SER A 140 -11.16 8.03 0.66
CA SER A 140 -10.39 7.20 1.60
C SER A 140 -11.27 6.05 2.08
N THR A 141 -10.77 4.83 1.95
CA THR A 141 -11.41 3.61 2.44
C THR A 141 -10.75 3.09 3.72
N SER A 142 -9.69 3.74 4.21
CA SER A 142 -9.03 3.35 5.47
C SER A 142 -9.90 3.65 6.69
N GLY A 143 -9.97 2.68 7.61
CA GLY A 143 -10.63 2.85 8.90
C GLY A 143 -12.15 2.99 8.85
N VAL A 144 -12.76 2.73 7.69
CA VAL A 144 -14.20 2.71 7.48
C VAL A 144 -14.64 1.27 7.30
N ASP A 145 -15.68 0.85 8.01
CA ASP A 145 -16.29 -0.46 7.82
C ASP A 145 -17.07 -0.53 6.50
N GLU A 146 -17.32 -1.74 6.02
CA GLU A 146 -17.98 -1.97 4.73
C GLU A 146 -19.41 -1.40 4.67
N GLU A 147 -20.16 -1.47 5.78
CA GLU A 147 -21.52 -0.94 5.85
C GLU A 147 -21.53 0.59 5.71
N THR A 148 -20.63 1.28 6.41
CA THR A 148 -20.47 2.74 6.30
C THR A 148 -20.05 3.14 4.89
N LEU A 149 -19.19 2.35 4.26
CA LEU A 149 -18.74 2.58 2.89
C LEU A 149 -19.91 2.46 1.91
N VAL A 150 -20.65 1.35 1.94
CA VAL A 150 -21.85 1.13 1.10
C VAL A 150 -22.89 2.23 1.32
N ALA A 151 -23.14 2.62 2.58
CA ALA A 151 -24.04 3.72 2.89
C ALA A 151 -23.55 5.06 2.34
N GLY A 152 -22.23 5.30 2.34
CA GLY A 152 -21.62 6.49 1.73
C GLY A 152 -21.78 6.51 0.20
N LEU A 153 -21.58 5.37 -0.46
CA LEU A 153 -21.76 5.22 -1.90
C LEU A 153 -23.22 5.38 -2.32
N GLY A 154 -24.16 4.84 -1.53
CA GLY A 154 -25.59 5.03 -1.77
C GLY A 154 -26.00 6.51 -1.70
N ARG A 155 -25.43 7.27 -0.75
CA ARG A 155 -25.63 8.72 -0.62
C ARG A 155 -25.00 9.49 -1.79
N LEU A 156 -23.78 9.13 -2.19
CA LEU A 156 -23.13 9.68 -3.38
C LEU A 156 -23.97 9.40 -4.63
N GLY A 157 -24.42 8.17 -4.81
CA GLY A 157 -25.26 7.77 -5.93
C GLY A 157 -26.57 8.55 -5.99
N SER A 158 -27.19 8.80 -4.84
CA SER A 158 -28.40 9.64 -4.74
C SER A 158 -28.15 11.08 -5.19
N TYR A 159 -27.02 11.67 -4.80
CA TYR A 159 -26.62 13.00 -5.26
C TYR A 159 -26.43 13.03 -6.78
N LEU A 160 -25.69 12.08 -7.34
CA LEU A 160 -25.38 12.04 -8.77
C LEU A 160 -26.64 11.81 -9.63
N ARG A 161 -27.59 10.98 -9.17
CA ARG A 161 -28.89 10.85 -9.83
C ARG A 161 -29.72 12.13 -9.76
N ALA A 162 -29.68 12.85 -8.64
CA ALA A 162 -30.35 14.15 -8.52
C ALA A 162 -29.73 15.17 -9.49
N GLN A 163 -28.41 15.18 -9.63
CA GLN A 163 -27.70 16.00 -10.62
C GLN A 163 -28.10 15.66 -12.05
N LYS A 164 -28.20 14.37 -12.41
CA LYS A 164 -28.71 13.92 -13.71
C LYS A 164 -30.09 14.50 -14.02
N LEU A 165 -31.00 14.49 -13.04
CA LEU A 165 -32.37 15.01 -13.21
C LEU A 165 -32.42 16.53 -13.37
N LEU A 166 -31.54 17.25 -12.68
CA LEU A 166 -31.51 18.72 -12.70
C LEU A 166 -30.85 19.27 -13.97
N HIS A 167 -29.75 18.66 -14.41
CA HIS A 167 -28.94 19.20 -15.50
C HIS A 167 -29.16 18.50 -16.84
N GLY A 168 -29.79 17.32 -16.85
CA GLY A 168 -30.15 16.59 -18.06
C GLY A 168 -28.96 16.20 -18.95
N ARG A 169 -27.74 16.24 -18.41
CA ARG A 169 -26.48 15.95 -19.10
C ARG A 169 -25.64 14.95 -18.31
N TRP A 170 -24.82 14.23 -19.07
CA TRP A 170 -23.65 13.48 -18.62
C TRP A 170 -22.42 14.16 -19.21
#